data_AF-A0A239BBW2-F1
#
_entry.id   AF-A0A239BBW2-F1
#
_cell.length_a   1.000
_cell.length_b   1.000
_cell.length_c   1.000
_cell.angle_alpha   90.00
_cell.angle_beta   90.00
_cell.angle_gamma   90.00
#
_symmetry.space_group_name_H-M   'P 1'
#
loop_
_entity.id
_entity.type
_entity.pdbx_description
1 polymer ?
#
loop_
_entity_poly.entity_id
_entity_poly.type
_entity_poly.pdbx_seq_one_letter_code
_entity_poly.pdbx_strand_id
1 'polypeptide(L)'
;MSVLLIPFLSVRIGFIIIYIVIGISDVLDGYIARKLGCESDLGAKLDSTADFVFYCILVLVFFKLYSSILEMNYQFVAIIIAIRLLNMLLTKLKYKRVVFIHTLANKISGIILYLMPMILLYIENGILVGILLIIVVLAAIEELLITIKFEKPDLNRRSIFRD
;
A
#
# COMPACT_ATOMS: atom_id res chain seq x y z
N MET A 1 -0.63 10.93 13.73
CA MET A 1 0.63 11.54 13.25
C MET A 1 0.56 12.05 11.82
N SER A 2 -0.18 11.40 10.92
CA SER A 2 -0.23 11.67 9.47
C SER A 2 -0.61 13.12 9.08
N VAL A 3 -1.42 13.82 9.90
CA VAL A 3 -1.83 15.23 9.69
C VAL A 3 -0.66 16.21 9.76
N LEU A 4 0.44 15.85 10.43
CA LEU A 4 1.65 16.67 10.52
C LEU A 4 2.41 16.79 9.19
N LEU A 5 2.08 15.98 8.18
CA LEU A 5 2.67 16.09 6.84
C LEU A 5 2.18 17.32 6.07
N ILE A 6 0.98 17.82 6.39
CA ILE A 6 0.29 18.91 5.66
C ILE A 6 1.08 20.23 5.65
N PRO A 7 1.61 20.75 6.77
CA PRO A 7 2.39 21.99 6.77
C PRO A 7 3.77 21.88 6.11
N PHE A 8 4.31 20.66 5.93
CA PHE A 8 5.63 20.44 5.32
C PHE A 8 5.59 20.15 3.82
N LEU A 9 4.41 20.19 3.18
CA LEU A 9 4.28 20.10 1.72
C LEU A 9 5.11 21.16 0.97
N SER A 10 5.39 22.31 1.60
CA SER A 10 6.19 23.38 1.01
C SER A 10 7.70 23.11 1.04
N VAL A 11 8.18 22.12 1.82
CA VAL A 11 9.60 21.78 1.95
C VAL A 11 9.79 20.28 1.69
N ARG A 12 10.17 19.94 0.45
CA ARG A 12 10.34 18.55 -0.04
C ARG A 12 11.10 17.64 0.93
N ILE A 13 12.16 18.16 1.56
CA ILE A 13 13.01 17.40 2.51
C ILE A 13 12.33 17.20 3.87
N GLY A 14 11.59 18.19 4.38
CA GLY A 14 10.87 18.09 5.65
C GLY A 14 9.76 17.04 5.59
N PHE A 15 9.07 16.95 4.45
CA PHE A 15 8.07 15.92 4.19
C PHE A 15 8.66 14.50 4.27
N ILE A 16 9.82 14.27 3.64
CA ILE A 16 10.53 12.97 3.67
C ILE A 16 10.84 12.53 5.09
N ILE A 17 11.44 13.43 5.87
CA ILE A 17 11.90 13.10 7.22
C ILE A 17 10.70 12.67 8.07
N ILE A 18 9.61 13.44 8.01
CA ILE A 18 8.39 13.12 8.75
C ILE A 18 7.76 11.83 8.21
N TYR A 19 7.74 11.63 6.89
CA TYR A 19 7.24 10.40 6.28
C TYR A 19 7.99 9.15 6.75
N ILE A 20 9.33 9.20 6.78
CA ILE A 20 10.17 8.10 7.29
C ILE A 20 9.91 7.87 8.77
N VAL A 21 9.87 8.95 9.57
CA VAL A 21 9.64 8.84 11.01
C VAL A 21 8.27 8.21 11.31
N ILE A 22 7.23 8.60 10.58
CA ILE A 22 5.88 8.02 10.73
C ILE A 22 5.90 6.54 10.35
N GLY A 23 6.45 6.19 9.18
CA GLY A 23 6.48 4.79 8.73
C GLY A 23 7.32 3.88 9.64
N ILE A 24 8.42 4.40 10.20
CA ILE A 24 9.22 3.67 11.20
C ILE A 24 8.46 3.53 12.52
N SER A 25 7.74 4.57 12.95
CA SER A 25 6.97 4.56 14.20
C SER A 25 5.84 3.52 14.17
N ASP A 26 5.08 3.43 13.06
CA ASP A 26 3.99 2.45 12.93
C ASP A 26 4.52 1.00 12.98
N VAL A 27 5.66 0.73 12.32
CA VAL A 27 6.30 -0.60 12.36
C VAL A 27 6.82 -0.94 13.76
N LEU A 28 7.36 0.04 14.47
CA LEU A 28 7.84 -0.13 15.85
C LEU A 28 6.69 -0.36 16.83
N ASP A 29 5.61 0.40 16.73
CA ASP A 29 4.44 0.27 17.61
C ASP A 29 3.77 -1.09 17.41
N GLY A 30 3.63 -1.55 16.15
CA GLY A 30 3.16 -2.89 15.84
C GLY A 30 4.10 -4.02 16.31
N TYR A 31 5.42 -3.81 16.24
CA TYR A 31 6.41 -4.77 16.75
C TYR A 31 6.38 -4.87 18.27
N ILE A 32 6.28 -3.74 18.97
CA ILE A 32 6.21 -3.68 20.43
C ILE A 32 4.91 -4.31 20.94
N ALA A 33 3.78 -4.02 20.29
CA ALA A 33 2.48 -4.63 20.63
C ALA A 33 2.51 -6.17 20.50
N ARG A 34 3.08 -6.69 19.40
CA ARG A 34 3.30 -8.14 19.19
C ARG A 34 4.19 -8.77 20.25
N LYS A 35 5.29 -8.09 20.60
CA LYS A 35 6.28 -8.60 21.55
C LYS A 35 5.76 -8.61 22.99
N LEU A 36 4.86 -7.69 23.33
CA LEU A 36 4.22 -7.60 24.65
C LEU A 36 2.93 -8.41 24.76
N GLY A 37 2.42 -8.99 23.65
CA GLY A 37 1.16 -9.72 23.64
C GLY A 37 -0.06 -8.84 23.93
N CYS A 38 0.06 -7.52 23.77
CA CYS A 38 -1.00 -6.53 23.99
C CYS A 38 -1.73 -6.17 22.70
N GLU A 39 -1.94 -7.14 21.81
CA GLU A 39 -2.78 -6.94 20.63
C GLU A 39 -4.25 -6.84 21.10
N SER A 40 -4.83 -5.65 21.00
CA SER A 40 -6.26 -5.44 21.27
C SER A 40 -7.02 -5.21 19.97
N ASP A 41 -8.25 -5.71 19.88
CA ASP A 41 -9.14 -5.48 18.73
C ASP A 41 -9.39 -3.98 18.46
N LEU A 42 -9.31 -3.15 19.51
CA LEU A 42 -9.40 -1.69 19.40
C LEU A 42 -8.12 -1.10 18.79
N GLY A 43 -6.95 -1.59 19.19
CA GLY A 43 -5.66 -1.20 18.60
C GLY A 43 -5.59 -1.56 17.12
N ALA A 44 -5.98 -2.78 16.73
CA ALA A 44 -5.99 -3.21 15.34
C ALA A 44 -6.93 -2.37 14.44
N LYS A 45 -8.08 -1.93 14.96
CA LYS A 45 -9.01 -1.04 14.25
C LYS A 45 -8.46 0.39 14.10
N LEU A 46 -7.80 0.91 15.14
CA LEU A 46 -7.17 2.23 15.09
C LEU A 46 -5.99 2.23 14.12
N ASP A 47 -5.17 1.18 14.11
CA ASP A 47 -4.04 0.97 13.20
C ASP A 47 -4.49 0.98 11.74
N SER A 48 -5.51 0.18 11.41
CA SER A 48 -6.11 0.18 10.06
C SER A 48 -6.69 1.54 9.64
N THR A 49 -7.20 2.32 10.60
CA THR A 49 -7.73 3.67 10.33
C THR A 49 -6.61 4.68 10.11
N ALA A 50 -5.52 4.58 10.89
CA ALA A 50 -4.33 5.40 10.74
C ALA A 50 -3.63 5.15 9.40
N ASP A 51 -3.48 3.87 9.02
CA ASP A 51 -2.99 3.44 7.72
C ASP A 51 -3.81 4.08 6.59
N PHE A 52 -5.14 3.98 6.65
CA PHE A 52 -6.01 4.54 5.62
C PHE A 52 -5.82 6.05 5.47
N VAL A 53 -5.79 6.79 6.58
CA VAL A 53 -5.56 8.23 6.59
C VAL A 53 -4.16 8.58 6.04
N PHE A 54 -3.14 7.80 6.39
CA PHE A 54 -1.79 7.96 5.86
C PHE A 54 -1.74 7.76 4.35
N TYR A 55 -2.34 6.70 3.82
CA TYR A 55 -2.41 6.46 2.38
C TYR A 55 -3.20 7.57 1.65
N CYS A 56 -4.30 8.06 2.21
CA CYS A 56 -5.04 9.18 1.64
C CYS A 56 -4.19 10.46 1.54
N ILE A 57 -3.47 10.79 2.62
CA ILE A 57 -2.56 11.95 2.63
C ILE A 57 -1.42 11.76 1.63
N LEU A 58 -0.86 10.55 1.53
CA LEU A 58 0.18 10.21 0.56
C LEU A 58 -0.28 10.48 -0.87
N VAL A 59 -1.47 9.99 -1.24
CA VAL A 59 -2.04 10.17 -2.59
C VAL A 59 -2.25 11.66 -2.88
N LEU A 60 -2.79 12.43 -1.94
CA LEU A 60 -3.00 13.88 -2.12
C LEU A 60 -1.69 14.64 -2.29
N VAL A 61 -0.67 14.29 -1.50
CA VAL A 61 0.67 14.88 -1.61
C VAL A 61 1.32 14.54 -2.94
N PHE A 62 1.21 13.28 -3.38
CA PHE A 62 1.69 12.84 -4.69
C PHE A 62 1.04 13.59 -5.83
N PHE A 63 -0.28 13.72 -5.78
CA PHE A 63 -1.05 14.45 -6.77
C PHE A 63 -0.59 15.90 -6.87
N LYS A 64 -0.27 16.53 -5.75
CA LYS A 64 0.16 17.94 -5.70
C LYS A 64 1.63 18.15 -6.09
N LEU A 65 2.54 17.25 -5.71
CA LEU A 65 3.98 17.41 -5.95
C LEU A 65 4.44 16.87 -7.31
N TYR A 66 3.76 15.84 -7.83
CA TYR A 66 4.17 15.08 -9.01
C TYR A 66 3.04 14.92 -10.03
N SER A 67 2.20 15.95 -10.18
CA SER A 67 1.02 15.92 -11.06
C SER A 67 1.35 15.46 -12.48
N SER A 68 2.44 15.95 -13.08
CA SER A 68 2.88 15.58 -14.43
C SER A 68 3.23 14.10 -14.59
N ILE A 69 3.90 13.52 -13.58
CA ILE A 69 4.27 12.10 -13.57
C ILE A 69 3.04 11.23 -13.34
N LEU A 70 2.11 11.69 -12.51
CA LEU A 70 0.86 11.00 -12.24
C LEU A 70 -0.06 11.04 -13.47
N GLU A 71 -0.15 12.16 -14.17
CA GLU A 71 -0.88 12.30 -15.43
C GLU A 71 -0.36 11.38 -16.53
N MET A 72 0.95 11.08 -16.54
CA MET A 72 1.52 10.11 -17.47
C MET A 72 1.12 8.66 -17.13
N ASN A 73 0.92 8.36 -15.84
CA ASN A 73 0.78 6.99 -15.33
C ASN A 73 -0.60 6.69 -14.72
N TYR A 74 -1.57 7.60 -14.85
CA TYR A 74 -2.88 7.50 -14.19
C TYR A 74 -3.62 6.21 -14.55
N GLN A 75 -3.40 5.69 -15.76
CA GLN A 75 -4.01 4.45 -16.24
C GLN A 75 -3.60 3.26 -15.36
N PHE A 76 -2.31 3.15 -15.02
CA PHE A 76 -1.82 2.08 -14.15
C PHE A 76 -2.41 2.20 -12.75
N VAL A 77 -2.47 3.42 -12.19
CA VAL A 77 -3.07 3.66 -10.87
C VAL A 77 -4.56 3.27 -10.87
N ALA A 78 -5.32 3.67 -11.90
CA ALA A 78 -6.72 3.31 -12.06
C ALA A 78 -6.92 1.79 -12.17
N ILE A 79 -6.06 1.10 -12.93
CA ILE A 79 -6.09 -0.37 -13.06
C ILE A 79 -5.83 -1.04 -11.71
N ILE A 80 -4.82 -0.59 -10.95
CA ILE A 80 -4.51 -1.13 -9.63
C ILE A 80 -5.73 -0.99 -8.70
N ILE A 81 -6.32 0.20 -8.64
CA ILE A 81 -7.52 0.47 -7.81
C ILE A 81 -8.68 -0.45 -8.23
N ALA A 82 -8.95 -0.55 -9.53
CA ALA A 82 -10.02 -1.39 -10.05
C ALA A 82 -9.83 -2.88 -9.68
N ILE A 83 -8.61 -3.41 -9.84
CA ILE A 83 -8.29 -4.79 -9.48
C ILE A 83 -8.44 -5.02 -7.97
N ARG A 84 -7.95 -4.10 -7.14
CA ARG A 84 -8.06 -4.20 -5.68
C ARG A 84 -9.51 -4.15 -5.21
N LEU A 85 -10.33 -3.26 -5.78
CA LEU A 85 -11.76 -3.19 -5.48
C LEU A 85 -12.48 -4.47 -5.92
N LEU A 86 -12.18 -4.98 -7.11
CA LEU A 86 -12.74 -6.24 -7.58
C LEU A 86 -12.36 -7.40 -6.64
N ASN A 87 -11.10 -7.46 -6.20
CA ASN A 87 -10.64 -8.47 -5.27
C ASN A 87 -11.35 -8.35 -3.90
N MET A 88 -11.54 -7.13 -3.39
CA MET A 88 -12.30 -6.88 -2.16
C MET A 88 -13.78 -7.32 -2.28
N LEU A 89 -14.41 -7.06 -3.43
CA LEU A 89 -15.76 -7.53 -3.72
C LEU A 89 -15.84 -9.05 -3.80
N LEU A 90 -14.91 -9.69 -4.53
CA LEU A 90 -14.87 -11.14 -4.70
C LEU A 90 -14.63 -11.86 -3.37
N THR A 91 -13.68 -11.39 -2.55
CA THR A 91 -13.43 -11.96 -1.23
C THR A 91 -14.65 -11.80 -0.31
N LYS A 92 -15.32 -10.65 -0.33
CA LYS A 92 -16.56 -10.43 0.41
C LYS A 92 -17.70 -11.34 -0.04
N LEU A 93 -17.87 -11.55 -1.36
CA LEU A 93 -18.91 -12.44 -1.89
C LEU A 93 -18.60 -13.91 -1.60
N LYS A 94 -17.35 -14.34 -1.77
CA LYS A 94 -16.91 -15.73 -1.67
C LYS A 94 -16.73 -16.20 -0.23
N TYR A 95 -16.11 -15.36 0.60
CA TYR A 95 -15.75 -15.72 1.98
C TYR A 95 -16.65 -15.07 3.03
N LYS A 96 -17.66 -14.29 2.61
CA LYS A 96 -18.54 -13.47 3.48
C LYS A 96 -17.79 -12.47 4.38
N ARG A 97 -16.49 -12.27 4.12
CA ARG A 97 -15.60 -11.36 4.84
C ARG A 97 -14.54 -10.83 3.86
N VAL A 98 -14.08 -9.61 4.07
CA VAL A 98 -12.95 -9.08 3.30
C VAL A 98 -11.69 -9.78 3.80
N VAL A 99 -10.95 -10.40 2.87
CA VAL A 99 -9.70 -11.10 3.17
C VAL A 99 -8.62 -10.52 2.29
N PHE A 100 -7.49 -10.13 2.89
CA PHE A 100 -6.31 -9.70 2.16
C PHE A 100 -5.29 -10.83 2.15
N ILE A 101 -4.90 -11.30 0.96
CA ILE A 101 -3.92 -12.38 0.84
C ILE A 101 -2.57 -11.70 0.65
N HIS A 102 -1.73 -11.77 1.68
CA HIS A 102 -0.40 -11.17 1.68
C HIS A 102 0.61 -12.06 0.95
N THR A 103 0.46 -12.18 -0.37
CA THR A 103 1.45 -12.87 -1.22
C THR A 103 2.81 -12.16 -1.16
N LEU A 104 3.87 -12.87 -1.54
CA LEU A 104 5.20 -12.28 -1.64
C LEU A 104 5.21 -11.11 -2.63
N ALA A 105 4.49 -11.20 -3.75
CA ALA A 105 4.36 -10.10 -4.71
C ALA A 105 3.62 -8.90 -4.11
N ASN A 106 2.60 -9.13 -3.29
CA ASN A 106 1.93 -8.07 -2.53
C ASN A 106 2.87 -7.39 -1.53
N LYS A 107 3.72 -8.16 -0.86
CA LYS A 107 4.73 -7.60 0.04
C LYS A 107 5.76 -6.74 -0.70
N ILE A 108 6.25 -7.22 -1.85
CA ILE A 108 7.20 -6.49 -2.70
C ILE A 108 6.55 -5.22 -3.25
N SER A 109 5.33 -5.31 -3.80
CA SER A 109 4.62 -4.15 -4.33
C SER A 109 4.30 -3.09 -3.26
N GLY A 110 3.98 -3.52 -2.02
CA GLY A 110 3.86 -2.60 -0.88
C GLY A 110 5.16 -1.86 -0.57
N ILE A 111 6.30 -2.55 -0.58
CA ILE A 111 7.63 -1.93 -0.40
C ILE A 111 7.92 -0.95 -1.54
N ILE A 112 7.62 -1.33 -2.79
CA ILE A 112 7.81 -0.46 -3.96
C ILE A 112 6.98 0.82 -3.81
N LEU A 113 5.68 0.71 -3.47
CA LEU A 113 4.81 1.86 -3.26
C LEU A 113 5.29 2.75 -2.10
N TYR A 114 5.79 2.14 -1.03
CA TYR A 114 6.34 2.87 0.12
C TYR A 114 7.64 3.63 -0.22
N LEU A 115 8.48 3.08 -1.09
CA LEU A 115 9.75 3.69 -1.52
C LEU A 115 9.60 4.65 -2.71
N MET A 116 8.51 4.53 -3.47
CA MET A 116 8.22 5.38 -4.63
C MET A 116 8.34 6.89 -4.35
N PRO A 117 7.86 7.43 -3.20
CA PRO A 117 8.06 8.84 -2.85
C PRO A 117 9.53 9.22 -2.81
N MET A 118 10.36 8.39 -2.17
CA MET A 118 11.81 8.63 -2.05
C MET A 118 12.48 8.65 -3.40
N ILE A 119 12.15 7.67 -4.26
CA ILE A 119 12.74 7.57 -5.60
C ILE A 119 12.41 8.83 -6.41
N LEU A 120 11.17 9.31 -6.35
CA LEU A 120 10.70 10.51 -7.04
C LEU A 120 11.35 11.81 -6.56
N LEU A 121 11.89 11.84 -5.34
CA LEU A 121 12.59 13.01 -4.81
C LEU A 121 14.00 13.16 -5.38
N TYR A 122 14.62 12.05 -5.79
CA TYR A 122 15.92 12.06 -6.44
C TYR A 122 15.82 11.97 -7.97
N ILE A 123 14.80 11.29 -8.49
CA ILE A 123 14.63 10.96 -9.91
C ILE A 123 13.17 11.24 -10.31
N GLU A 124 12.93 12.42 -10.88
CA GLU A 124 11.63 12.82 -11.43
C GLU A 124 11.39 12.20 -12.83
N ASN A 125 11.41 10.87 -12.92
CA ASN A 125 11.26 10.14 -14.19
C ASN A 125 9.95 9.34 -14.24
N GLY A 126 9.02 9.80 -15.09
CA GLY A 126 7.72 9.15 -15.26
C GLY A 126 7.76 7.74 -15.86
N ILE A 127 8.79 7.40 -16.64
CA ILE A 127 8.95 6.05 -17.21
C ILE A 127 9.34 5.06 -16.09
N LEU A 128 10.25 5.46 -15.20
CA LEU A 128 10.64 4.64 -14.06
C LEU A 128 9.44 4.34 -13.16
N VAL A 129 8.62 5.34 -12.87
CA VAL A 129 7.37 5.16 -12.11
C VAL A 129 6.41 4.22 -12.83
N GLY A 130 6.25 4.34 -14.15
CA GLY A 130 5.43 3.41 -14.93
C GLY A 130 5.89 1.95 -14.81
N ILE A 131 7.20 1.70 -14.90
CA ILE A 131 7.78 0.35 -14.72
C ILE A 131 7.47 -0.20 -13.33
N LEU A 132 7.65 0.62 -12.29
CA LEU A 132 7.34 0.21 -10.91
C LEU A 132 5.84 -0.09 -10.74
N LEU A 133 4.96 0.73 -11.33
CA LEU A 133 3.52 0.50 -11.27
C LEU A 133 3.09 -0.76 -12.03
N ILE A 134 3.77 -1.14 -13.11
CA ILE A 134 3.52 -2.43 -13.79
C ILE A 134 3.77 -3.60 -12.83
N ILE A 135 4.84 -3.57 -12.04
CA ILE A 135 5.12 -4.61 -11.02
C ILE A 135 3.98 -4.68 -9.99
N VAL A 136 3.46 -3.52 -9.58
CA VAL A 136 2.31 -3.42 -8.66
C VAL A 136 1.03 -3.98 -9.28
N VAL A 137 0.77 -3.69 -10.56
CA VAL A 137 -0.36 -4.27 -11.32
C VAL A 137 -0.25 -5.79 -11.36
N LEU A 138 0.93 -6.34 -11.68
CA LEU A 138 1.15 -7.79 -11.74
C LEU A 138 0.91 -8.46 -10.38
N ALA A 139 1.36 -7.83 -9.29
CA ALA A 139 1.07 -8.32 -7.94
C ALA A 139 -0.43 -8.32 -7.62
N ALA A 140 -1.16 -7.28 -8.02
CA ALA A 140 -2.60 -7.22 -7.83
C ALA A 140 -3.35 -8.27 -8.66
N ILE A 141 -2.89 -8.56 -9.88
CA ILE A 141 -3.43 -9.64 -10.73
C ILE A 141 -3.16 -11.01 -10.08
N GLU A 142 -1.95 -11.25 -9.55
CA GLU A 142 -1.64 -12.52 -8.86
C GLU A 142 -2.61 -12.75 -7.70
N GLU A 143 -2.85 -11.75 -6.87
CA GLU A 143 -3.80 -11.84 -5.76
C GLU A 143 -5.23 -12.13 -6.24
N LEU A 144 -5.69 -11.43 -7.28
CA LEU A 144 -7.00 -11.64 -7.88
C LEU A 144 -7.16 -13.09 -8.39
N LEU A 145 -6.14 -13.62 -9.08
CA LEU A 145 -6.15 -14.98 -9.60
C LEU A 145 -6.19 -16.02 -8.47
N ILE A 146 -5.48 -15.78 -7.37
CA ILE A 146 -5.55 -16.64 -6.18
C ILE A 146 -6.96 -16.63 -5.59
N THR A 147 -7.57 -15.45 -5.42
CA THR A 147 -8.94 -15.35 -4.91
C THR A 147 -9.94 -16.09 -5.78
N ILE A 148 -9.78 -16.04 -7.11
CA ILE A 148 -10.64 -16.76 -8.06
C ILE A 148 -10.40 -18.27 -7.92
N LYS A 149 -9.15 -18.73 -7.95
CA LYS A 149 -8.78 -20.15 -8.02
C LYS A 149 -9.06 -20.95 -6.75
N PHE A 150 -8.91 -20.37 -5.56
CA PHE A 150 -9.00 -21.12 -4.30
C PHE A 150 -10.32 -20.87 -3.58
N GLU A 151 -11.05 -21.92 -3.21
CA GLU A 151 -12.35 -21.83 -2.53
C GLU A 151 -12.25 -21.47 -1.04
N LYS A 152 -11.07 -21.65 -0.44
CA LYS A 152 -10.80 -21.27 0.95
C LYS A 152 -9.61 -20.31 0.97
N PRO A 153 -9.69 -19.21 1.75
CA PRO A 153 -8.60 -18.26 1.84
C PRO A 153 -7.47 -18.86 2.68
N ASP A 154 -6.31 -19.04 2.08
CA ASP A 154 -5.06 -19.31 2.81
C ASP A 154 -4.26 -18.01 2.95
N LEU A 155 -4.28 -17.46 4.17
CA LEU A 155 -3.60 -16.21 4.53
C LEU A 155 -2.07 -16.34 4.50
N ASN A 156 -1.53 -17.55 4.61
CA ASN A 156 -0.09 -17.81 4.67
C ASN A 156 0.52 -18.13 3.29
N ARG A 157 -0.30 -18.09 2.24
CA ARG A 157 0.11 -18.44 0.89
C ARG A 157 1.11 -17.44 0.32
N ARG A 158 2.28 -17.95 -0.08
CA ARG A 158 3.41 -17.12 -0.53
C ARG A 158 3.32 -16.70 -2.00
N SER A 159 2.71 -17.51 -2.87
CA SER A 159 2.54 -17.24 -4.30
C SER A 159 1.49 -18.15 -4.93
N ILE A 160 0.99 -17.81 -6.12
CA ILE A 160 0.08 -18.67 -6.91
C ILE A 160 0.72 -19.99 -7.36
N PHE A 161 2.05 -20.07 -7.45
CA PHE A 161 2.80 -21.23 -7.95
C PHE A 161 3.28 -22.19 -6.85
N ARG A 162 3.00 -21.91 -5.58
CA ARG A 162 3.46 -22.73 -4.46
C ARG A 162 2.26 -23.06 -3.57
N ASP A 163 1.93 -24.35 -3.49
CA ASP A 163 0.88 -24.88 -2.61
C ASP A 163 1.25 -24.75 -1.14
#